data_AF-G0A1L1-F1
#
_entry.id   AF-G0A1L1-F1
#
_cell.length_a   1.000
_cell.length_b   1.000
_cell.length_c   1.000
_cell.angle_alpha   90.00
_cell.angle_beta   90.00
_cell.angle_gamma   90.00
#
_symmetry.space_group_name_H-M   'P 1'
#
loop_
_entity.id
_entity.type
_entity.pdbx_description
1 polymer ?
#
loop_
_entity_poly.entity_id
_entity_poly.type
_entity_poly.pdbx_seq_one_letter_code
_entity_poly.pdbx_strand_id
1 'polypeptide(L)'
;MDLFSNFKLAVAPDFPSEADNITKLYDSEPYTAFSEDLEFMWRWTIYRDQKLVQEGCSLTLVASRRAVDHVLFFFSASNRSQARGE
;
A
#
# COMPACT_ATOMS: atom_id res chain seq x y z
N MET A 1 -27.83 -12.91 15.41
CA MET A 1 -26.47 -13.32 15.02
C MET A 1 -25.78 -12.09 14.48
N ASP A 2 -24.87 -11.51 15.24
CA ASP A 2 -24.13 -10.32 14.80
C ASP A 2 -23.04 -10.73 13.81
N LEU A 3 -23.28 -10.39 12.54
CA LEU A 3 -22.33 -10.60 11.44
C LEU A 3 -20.97 -9.93 11.72
N PHE A 4 -20.96 -8.90 12.57
CA PHE A 4 -19.81 -8.05 12.78
C PHE A 4 -18.94 -8.41 14.00
N SER A 5 -19.37 -9.36 14.85
CA SER A 5 -18.62 -9.75 16.05
C SER A 5 -17.30 -10.48 15.76
N ASN A 6 -17.09 -10.93 14.51
CA ASN A 6 -15.90 -11.66 14.07
C ASN A 6 -14.89 -10.80 13.29
N PHE A 7 -15.14 -9.51 13.09
CA PHE A 7 -14.12 -8.62 12.53
C PHE A 7 -13.12 -8.28 13.64
N LYS A 8 -12.13 -9.16 13.81
CA LYS A 8 -10.87 -8.83 14.49
C LYS A 8 -10.38 -7.52 13.89
N LEU A 9 -10.14 -6.50 14.72
CA LEU A 9 -9.47 -5.26 14.30
C LEU A 9 -8.31 -5.64 13.40
N ALA A 10 -8.37 -5.24 12.12
CA ALA A 10 -7.36 -5.59 11.14
C ALA A 10 -6.02 -5.04 11.64
N VAL A 11 -5.12 -5.95 12.01
CA VAL A 11 -3.74 -5.58 12.33
C VAL A 11 -3.12 -5.10 11.03
N ALA A 12 -2.58 -3.88 11.04
CA ALA A 12 -1.91 -3.33 9.88
C ALA A 12 -0.80 -4.30 9.45
N PRO A 13 -0.70 -4.68 8.16
CA PRO A 13 0.37 -5.56 7.71
C PRO A 13 1.74 -4.94 8.04
N ASP A 14 2.63 -5.77 8.57
CA ASP A 14 4.02 -5.41 8.82
C ASP A 14 4.74 -5.06 7.50
N PHE A 15 5.90 -4.41 7.60
CA PHE A 15 6.73 -4.14 6.42
C PHE A 15 7.26 -5.47 5.85
N PRO A 16 7.02 -5.76 4.55
CA PRO A 16 7.44 -7.02 3.95
C PRO A 16 8.96 -7.24 4.01
N SER A 17 9.35 -8.47 4.31
CA SER A 17 10.72 -8.99 4.24
C SER A 17 11.00 -9.62 2.88
N GLU A 18 12.27 -9.86 2.54
CA GLU A 18 12.65 -10.57 1.31
C GLU A 18 12.18 -12.03 1.25
N ALA A 19 11.81 -12.61 2.39
CA ALA A 19 11.27 -13.96 2.47
C ALA A 19 9.79 -14.03 2.09
N ASP A 20 9.09 -12.90 2.08
CA ASP A 20 7.69 -12.84 1.69
C ASP A 20 7.60 -12.92 0.16
N ASN A 21 6.78 -13.84 -0.35
CA ASN A 21 6.57 -14.04 -1.79
C ASN A 21 5.70 -12.90 -2.38
N ILE A 22 6.20 -11.68 -2.30
CA ILE A 22 5.50 -10.43 -2.57
C ILE A 22 6.26 -9.65 -3.65
N THR A 23 5.52 -9.08 -4.60
CA THR A 23 6.09 -8.31 -5.71
C THR A 23 6.31 -6.86 -5.30
N LYS A 24 7.57 -6.40 -5.30
CA LYS A 24 7.90 -4.98 -5.10
C LYS A 24 7.44 -4.15 -6.31
N LEU A 25 6.63 -3.12 -6.04
CA LEU A 25 6.07 -2.23 -7.06
C LEU A 25 6.83 -0.90 -7.19
N TYR A 26 7.32 -0.39 -6.06
CA TYR A 26 8.00 0.91 -5.97
C TYR A 26 9.04 0.88 -4.84
N ASP A 27 10.17 1.55 -5.02
CA ASP A 27 11.25 1.61 -4.02
C ASP A 27 12.09 2.87 -4.19
N SER A 28 11.67 3.97 -3.57
CA SER A 28 12.41 5.23 -3.55
C SER A 28 11.98 6.05 -2.34
N GLU A 29 12.95 6.51 -1.55
CA GLU A 29 12.67 7.25 -0.33
C GLU A 29 11.71 8.44 -0.54
N PRO A 30 10.76 8.67 0.39
CA PRO A 30 10.54 7.92 1.63
C PRO A 30 9.59 6.71 1.46
N TYR A 31 9.22 6.34 0.24
CA TYR A 31 8.14 5.39 -0.03
C TYR A 31 8.63 4.04 -0.60
N THR A 32 8.00 2.97 -0.14
CA THR A 32 8.12 1.63 -0.74
C THR A 32 6.73 1.07 -0.93
N ALA A 33 6.47 0.36 -2.03
CA ALA A 33 5.19 -0.29 -2.27
C ALA A 33 5.36 -1.72 -2.74
N PHE A 34 4.42 -2.55 -2.34
CA PHE A 34 4.42 -3.99 -2.57
C PHE A 34 3.06 -4.46 -3.06
N SER A 35 3.01 -5.64 -3.68
CA SER A 35 1.77 -6.29 -4.08
C SER A 35 1.85 -7.80 -3.96
N GLU A 36 0.77 -8.38 -3.48
CA GLU A 36 0.59 -9.80 -3.24
C GLU A 36 -0.57 -10.31 -4.09
N ASP A 37 -0.39 -11.48 -4.71
CA ASP A 37 -1.45 -12.19 -5.42
C ASP A 37 -2.25 -13.03 -4.43
N LEU A 38 -3.54 -12.73 -4.28
CA LEU A 38 -4.48 -13.47 -3.44
C LEU A 38 -5.31 -14.48 -4.24
N GLU A 39 -4.87 -14.82 -5.46
CA GLU A 39 -5.55 -15.67 -6.46
C GLU A 39 -6.83 -15.07 -7.06
N PHE A 40 -7.66 -14.39 -6.25
CA PHE A 40 -8.90 -13.73 -6.69
C PHE A 40 -8.75 -12.21 -6.91
N MET A 41 -7.69 -11.61 -6.33
CA MET A 41 -7.38 -10.18 -6.42
C MET A 41 -5.90 -9.96 -6.09
N TRP A 42 -5.40 -8.78 -6.43
CA TRP A 42 -4.09 -8.33 -6.01
C TRP A 42 -4.26 -7.32 -4.89
N ARG A 43 -3.67 -7.61 -3.73
CA ARG A 43 -3.53 -6.62 -2.65
C ARG A 43 -2.27 -5.80 -2.91
N TRP A 44 -2.32 -4.50 -2.67
CA TRP A 44 -1.14 -3.65 -2.68
C TRP A 44 -1.07 -2.81 -1.41
N THR A 45 0.14 -2.56 -0.94
CA THR A 45 0.44 -1.80 0.26
C THR A 45 1.51 -0.76 -0.04
N ILE A 46 1.38 0.41 0.58
CA ILE A 46 2.34 1.52 0.48
C ILE A 46 2.81 1.84 1.89
N TYR A 47 4.13 1.92 2.03
CA TYR A 47 4.82 2.26 3.27
C TYR A 47 5.56 3.57 3.10
N ARG A 48 5.61 4.37 4.17
CA ARG A 48 6.48 5.53 4.33
C ARG A 48 7.37 5.30 5.53
N ASP A 49 8.69 5.37 5.36
CA ASP A 49 9.65 5.10 6.45
C ASP A 49 9.35 3.76 7.14
N GLN A 50 9.06 2.72 6.34
CA GLN A 50 8.65 1.37 6.75
C GLN A 50 7.33 1.26 7.53
N LYS A 51 6.56 2.36 7.66
CA LYS A 51 5.23 2.34 8.28
C LYS A 51 4.15 2.30 7.21
N LEU A 52 3.18 1.41 7.38
CA LEU A 52 2.04 1.33 6.45
C LEU A 52 1.28 2.66 6.45
N VAL A 53 1.11 3.25 5.27
CA VAL A 53 0.34 4.49 5.08
C VAL A 53 -0.91 4.31 4.24
N GLN A 54 -0.95 3.29 3.39
CA GLN A 54 -2.12 2.97 2.58
C GLN A 54 -2.12 1.50 2.17
N GLU A 55 -3.32 0.92 2.13
CA GLU A 55 -3.60 -0.40 1.55
C GLU A 55 -4.71 -0.25 0.50
N GLY A 56 -4.69 -1.12 -0.51
CA GLY A 56 -5.80 -1.27 -1.44
C GLY A 56 -5.70 -2.55 -2.24
N CYS A 57 -6.57 -2.68 -3.24
CA CYS A 57 -6.59 -3.84 -4.12
C CYS A 57 -6.75 -3.45 -5.60
N SER A 58 -6.47 -4.39 -6.48
CA SER A 58 -6.64 -4.27 -7.92
C SER A 58 -6.88 -5.65 -8.53
N LEU A 59 -7.46 -5.68 -9.72
CA LEU A 59 -7.79 -6.94 -10.39
C LEU A 59 -6.55 -7.64 -10.99
N THR A 60 -5.50 -6.88 -11.30
CA THR A 60 -4.26 -7.41 -11.91
C THR A 60 -3.05 -6.68 -11.36
N LEU A 61 -1.88 -7.31 -11.41
CA LEU A 61 -0.60 -6.68 -11.06
C LEU A 61 -0.35 -5.36 -11.83
N VAL A 62 -0.74 -5.30 -13.11
CA VAL A 62 -0.59 -4.09 -13.93
C VAL A 62 -1.48 -2.96 -13.41
N ALA A 63 -2.72 -3.29 -13.01
CA ALA A 63 -3.60 -2.31 -12.37
C ALA A 63 -3.07 -1.88 -10.99
N SER A 64 -2.49 -2.79 -10.20
CA SER A 64 -1.85 -2.46 -8.92
C SER A 64 -0.73 -1.42 -9.10
N ARG A 65 0.14 -1.60 -10.10
CA ARG A 65 1.22 -0.63 -10.40
C ARG A 65 0.65 0.77 -10.67
N ARG A 66 -0.34 0.87 -11.55
CA ARG A 66 -0.98 2.16 -11.89
C ARG A 66 -1.69 2.78 -10.70
N ALA A 67 -2.39 1.98 -9.89
CA ALA A 67 -3.07 2.46 -8.69
C ALA A 67 -2.06 3.05 -7.69
N VAL A 68 -0.95 2.34 -7.44
CA VAL A 68 0.15 2.82 -6.59
C VAL A 68 0.76 4.11 -7.13
N ASP A 69 1.04 4.19 -8.44
CA ASP A 69 1.59 5.40 -9.07
C ASP A 69 0.69 6.62 -8.85
N HIS A 70 -0.63 6.47 -8.98
CA HIS A 70 -1.58 7.54 -8.73
C HIS A 70 -1.58 8.00 -7.26
N VAL A 71 -1.55 7.07 -6.32
CA VAL A 71 -1.51 7.40 -4.87
C VAL A 71 -0.20 8.10 -4.53
N LEU A 72 0.94 7.61 -5.03
CA LEU A 72 2.26 8.21 -4.78
C LEU A 72 2.39 9.59 -5.40
N PHE A 73 1.81 9.81 -6.59
CA PHE A 73 1.75 11.14 -7.19
C PHE A 73 1.02 12.13 -6.28
N PHE A 74 -0.12 11.73 -5.73
CA PHE A 74 -0.89 12.54 -4.78
C PHE A 74 -0.10 12.80 -3.49
N PHE A 75 0.47 11.77 -2.86
CA PHE A 75 1.30 11.93 -1.64
C PHE A 75 2.50 12.85 -1.88
N SER A 76 3.15 12.74 -3.02
CA SER A 76 4.28 13.59 -3.39
C SER A 76 3.87 15.05 -3.59
N ALA A 77 2.67 15.31 -4.11
CA ALA A 77 2.13 16.65 -4.23
C ALA A 77 1.81 17.26 -2.85
N SER A 78 1.19 16.49 -1.96
CA SER A 78 0.84 16.92 -0.60
C SER A 78 2.05 17.21 0.28
N ASN A 79 3.14 16.43 0.15
CA ASN A 79 4.38 16.76 0.86
C ASN A 79 4.98 18.10 0.40
N ARG A 80 4.82 18.47 -0.88
CA ARG A 80 5.31 19.76 -1.41
C ARG A 80 4.49 20.95 -0.92
N SER A 81 3.17 20.82 -0.77
CA SER A 81 2.34 21.89 -0.21
C SER A 81 2.63 22.07 1.29
N GLN A 82 2.77 20.98 2.04
CA GLN A 82 3.07 21.05 3.47
C GLN A 82 4.47 21.64 3.75
N ALA A 83 5.47 21.38 2.90
CA ALA A 83 6.79 22.01 2.99
C ALA A 83 6.78 23.51 2.63
N ARG A 84 5.72 24.01 1.96
CA ARG A 84 5.57 25.41 1.57
C ARG A 84 4.77 26.24 2.56
N GLY A 85 4.22 25.65 3.63
CA GLY A 85 3.55 26.38 4.70
C GLY A 85 2.30 27.13 4.24
N GLU A 86 1.45 26.47 3.45
CA GLU A 86 0.05 26.87 3.24
C GLU A 86 -0.87 26.20 4.27
#